data_AF-A0A7C1U6Y0-F1
#
_entry.id   AF-A0A7C1U6Y0-F1
#
_cell.length_a   1.000
_cell.length_b   1.000
_cell.length_c   1.000
_cell.angle_alpha   90.00
_cell.angle_beta   90.00
_cell.angle_gamma   90.00
#
_symmetry.space_group_name_H-M   'P 1'
#
loop_
_entity.id
_entity.type
_entity.pdbx_description
1 polymer ?
#
loop_
_entity_poly.entity_id
_entity_poly.type
_entity_poly.pdbx_seq_one_letter_code
_entity_poly.pdbx_strand_id
1 'polypeptide(L)'
;MSTERHDTERVLARLKDFQRRTVEYVFRRFYLDPDPTNRFLVADEVGLGKTLVARGIIAKAIEHLRGKVDRVDIVYICSNVSIASQNIHRLNVSGVQEFVRPTRLSLLPMEIADIRRNHVNYVSLTPGTSFDPKSRDGHVQERALIHHLLKKRLRVSPAGLRRLLQCRVSDDNWQWWTHEWKPESVDKNIADGFVKIILSDNTLHQRITDFCARSKRRVLWDDPERLELVSELRFRLAEMSLEMLEPDLIILDEFQRFKNLLDYSNPEARLAQRLFQYPGVKTLLLSATPYKMLSFDNEQEDDHYPDFLNTLRFLFESDAAVEEI
;
A
#
# COMPACT_ATOMS: atom_id res chain seq x y z
N MET A 1 20.70 -10.75 21.40
CA MET A 1 21.56 -10.13 20.37
C MET A 1 22.23 -11.15 19.43
N SER A 2 22.51 -12.39 19.84
CA SER A 2 23.15 -13.41 18.98
C SER A 2 22.20 -14.06 17.96
N THR A 3 20.96 -14.35 18.33
CA THR A 3 20.05 -15.20 17.53
C THR A 3 19.72 -14.63 16.15
N GLU A 4 19.35 -13.36 16.04
CA GLU A 4 18.98 -12.78 14.74
C GLU A 4 20.16 -12.28 13.90
N ARG A 5 21.28 -11.91 14.53
CA ARG A 5 22.53 -11.69 13.80
C ARG A 5 22.95 -12.98 13.10
N HIS A 6 22.77 -14.12 13.79
CA HIS A 6 22.89 -15.43 13.18
C HIS A 6 21.83 -15.70 12.11
N ASP A 7 20.61 -15.17 12.21
CA ASP A 7 19.59 -15.33 11.17
C ASP A 7 19.91 -14.53 9.91
N THR A 8 20.40 -13.29 10.01
CA THR A 8 20.92 -12.53 8.86
C THR A 8 22.07 -13.28 8.20
N GLU A 9 23.06 -13.71 8.98
CA GLU A 9 24.21 -14.48 8.45
C GLU A 9 23.77 -15.78 7.77
N ARG A 10 22.79 -16.50 8.33
CA ARG A 10 22.20 -17.71 7.72
C ARG A 10 21.50 -17.43 6.40
N VAL A 11 20.77 -16.32 6.30
CA VAL A 11 20.13 -15.90 5.05
C VAL A 11 21.20 -15.59 4.00
N LEU A 12 22.21 -14.80 4.36
CA LEU A 12 23.28 -14.38 3.45
C LEU A 12 24.18 -15.55 3.02
N ALA A 13 24.41 -16.54 3.88
CA ALA A 13 25.20 -17.73 3.57
C ALA A 13 24.58 -18.63 2.49
N ARG A 14 23.28 -18.51 2.24
CA ARG A 14 22.56 -19.25 1.19
C ARG A 14 22.58 -18.54 -0.17
N LEU A 15 23.10 -17.31 -0.23
CA LEU A 15 23.18 -16.53 -1.45
C LEU A 15 24.43 -16.91 -2.25
N LYS A 16 24.32 -16.87 -3.57
CA LYS A 16 25.50 -16.92 -4.46
C LYS A 16 26.31 -15.63 -4.33
N ASP A 17 27.59 -15.68 -4.70
CA ASP A 17 28.51 -14.54 -4.56
C ASP A 17 27.99 -13.25 -5.20
N PHE A 18 27.45 -13.35 -6.42
CA PHE A 18 26.88 -12.18 -7.11
C PHE A 18 25.64 -11.63 -6.39
N GLN A 19 24.75 -12.51 -5.90
CA GLN A 19 23.56 -12.11 -5.15
C GLN A 19 23.96 -11.41 -3.85
N ARG A 20 24.94 -11.97 -3.13
CA ARG A 20 25.47 -11.36 -1.90
C ARG A 20 26.10 -10.00 -2.18
N ARG A 21 26.87 -9.84 -3.26
CA ARG A 21 27.42 -8.54 -3.68
C ARG A 21 26.32 -7.52 -3.96
N THR A 22 25.25 -7.91 -4.66
CA THR A 22 24.08 -7.04 -4.89
C THR A 22 23.43 -6.64 -3.56
N VAL A 23 23.19 -7.58 -2.65
CA VAL A 23 22.62 -7.30 -1.32
C VAL A 23 23.47 -6.29 -0.54
N GLU A 24 24.78 -6.51 -0.47
CA GLU A 24 25.70 -5.60 0.25
C GLU A 24 25.71 -4.21 -0.38
N TYR A 25 25.72 -4.12 -1.72
CA TYR A 25 25.73 -2.84 -2.42
C TYR A 25 24.43 -2.06 -2.18
N VAL A 26 23.27 -2.70 -2.35
CA VAL A 26 21.97 -2.05 -2.14
C VAL A 26 21.80 -1.61 -0.70
N PHE A 27 22.14 -2.48 0.27
CA PHE A 27 22.06 -2.14 1.68
C PHE A 27 22.96 -0.94 2.03
N ARG A 28 24.18 -0.90 1.49
CA ARG A 28 25.09 0.23 1.68
C ARG A 28 24.50 1.54 1.14
N ARG A 29 23.97 1.52 -0.09
CA ARG A 29 23.33 2.68 -0.73
C ARG A 29 22.08 3.16 0.03
N PHE A 30 21.34 2.26 0.69
CA PHE A 30 20.15 2.63 1.46
C PHE A 30 20.47 3.20 2.84
N TYR A 31 21.45 2.65 3.56
CA TYR A 31 21.58 2.87 5.01
C TYR A 31 22.95 3.32 5.51
N LEU A 32 24.02 3.15 4.73
CA LEU A 32 25.39 3.32 5.24
C LEU A 32 26.17 4.45 4.56
N ASP A 33 25.93 4.71 3.28
CA ASP A 33 26.66 5.76 2.57
C ASP A 33 26.29 7.16 3.11
N PRO A 34 27.22 8.14 3.09
CA PRO A 34 26.95 9.51 3.54
C PRO A 34 25.83 10.20 2.77
N ASP A 35 25.69 9.85 1.49
CA ASP A 35 24.62 10.28 0.60
C ASP A 35 23.79 9.04 0.19
N PRO A 36 22.84 8.61 1.04
CA PRO A 36 22.04 7.42 0.79
C PRO A 36 20.93 7.73 -0.22
N THR A 37 20.56 6.73 -1.02
CA THR A 37 19.34 6.80 -1.84
C THR A 37 18.16 6.24 -1.06
N ASN A 38 16.95 6.69 -1.39
CA ASN A 38 15.71 6.06 -0.92
C ASN A 38 15.20 5.02 -1.89
N ARG A 39 15.64 5.04 -3.15
CA ARG A 39 15.07 4.22 -4.23
C ARG A 39 16.16 3.54 -5.02
N PHE A 40 16.00 2.24 -5.24
CA PHE A 40 17.01 1.44 -5.92
C PHE A 40 16.38 0.36 -6.80
N LEU A 41 16.89 0.21 -8.02
CA LEU A 41 16.46 -0.81 -8.98
C LEU A 41 17.48 -1.95 -9.07
N VAL A 42 17.03 -3.18 -8.87
CA VAL A 42 17.77 -4.40 -9.19
C VAL A 42 17.19 -5.00 -10.47
N ALA A 43 17.98 -4.91 -11.55
CA ALA A 43 17.61 -5.30 -12.91
C ALA A 43 18.30 -6.59 -13.37
N ASP A 44 18.34 -7.64 -12.52
CA ASP A 44 18.96 -8.91 -12.87
C ASP A 44 18.09 -9.73 -13.85
N GLU A 45 18.70 -10.57 -14.69
CA GLU A 45 18.01 -11.47 -15.61
C GLU A 45 16.96 -12.38 -14.91
N VAL A 46 15.97 -12.86 -15.67
CA VAL A 46 14.96 -13.81 -15.18
C VAL A 46 15.64 -15.05 -14.63
N GLY A 47 15.17 -15.56 -13.49
CA GLY A 47 15.71 -16.77 -12.87
C GLY A 47 16.98 -16.58 -12.04
N LEU A 48 17.61 -15.40 -12.03
CA LEU A 48 18.81 -15.13 -11.22
C LEU A 48 18.54 -14.93 -9.72
N GLY A 49 17.29 -15.04 -9.29
CA GLY A 49 16.93 -15.06 -7.86
C GLY A 49 16.80 -13.68 -7.23
N LYS A 50 16.17 -12.70 -7.91
CA LYS A 50 15.85 -11.37 -7.36
C LYS A 50 15.11 -11.43 -6.02
N THR A 51 14.22 -12.41 -5.84
CA THR A 51 13.54 -12.66 -4.55
C THR A 51 14.52 -13.04 -3.43
N LEU A 52 15.61 -13.78 -3.74
CA LEU A 52 16.66 -14.09 -2.77
C LEU A 52 17.49 -12.85 -2.42
N VAL A 53 17.77 -11.99 -3.40
CA VAL A 53 18.41 -10.69 -3.18
C VAL A 53 17.53 -9.82 -2.27
N ALA A 54 16.25 -9.67 -2.57
CA ALA A 54 15.30 -8.93 -1.74
C ALA A 54 15.22 -9.49 -0.31
N ARG A 55 15.20 -10.82 -0.16
CA ARG A 55 15.26 -11.49 1.14
C ARG A 55 16.52 -11.14 1.93
N GLY A 56 17.69 -11.10 1.28
CA GLY A 56 18.93 -10.69 1.91
C GLY A 56 18.93 -9.22 2.34
N ILE A 57 18.35 -8.33 1.52
CA ILE A 57 18.18 -6.91 1.86
C ILE A 57 17.24 -6.74 3.05
N ILE A 58 16.11 -7.45 3.08
CA ILE A 58 15.17 -7.47 4.21
C ILE A 58 15.90 -7.87 5.50
N ALA A 59 16.68 -8.97 5.49
CA ALA A 59 17.38 -9.43 6.68
C ALA A 59 18.31 -8.35 7.26
N LYS A 60 19.11 -7.71 6.41
CA LYS A 60 20.00 -6.62 6.83
C LYS A 60 19.23 -5.38 7.28
N ALA A 61 18.12 -5.05 6.63
CA ALA A 61 17.28 -3.91 7.01
C ALA A 61 16.66 -4.10 8.40
N ILE A 62 16.09 -5.28 8.68
CA ILE A 62 15.56 -5.63 10.01
C ILE A 62 16.68 -5.51 11.06
N GLU A 63 17.85 -6.10 10.82
CA GLU A 63 18.98 -6.02 11.76
C GLU A 63 19.41 -4.56 11.99
N HIS A 64 19.43 -3.73 10.94
CA HIS A 64 19.86 -2.34 11.01
C HIS A 64 18.87 -1.44 11.74
N LEU A 65 17.58 -1.62 11.53
CA LEU A 65 16.50 -0.81 12.10
C LEU A 65 16.16 -1.21 13.53
N ARG A 66 16.58 -2.41 13.95
CA ARG A 66 16.37 -2.90 15.30
C ARG A 66 16.87 -1.92 16.36
N GLY A 67 16.00 -1.59 17.30
CA GLY A 67 16.30 -0.65 18.39
C GLY A 67 16.40 0.81 17.95
N LYS A 68 16.16 1.10 16.67
CA LYS A 68 16.00 2.47 16.13
C LYS A 68 14.55 2.83 15.86
N VAL A 69 13.71 1.83 15.60
CA VAL A 69 12.26 1.94 15.41
C VAL A 69 11.53 0.96 16.32
N ASP A 70 10.27 1.26 16.63
CA ASP A 70 9.42 0.43 17.50
C ASP A 70 9.05 -0.91 16.86
N ARG A 71 8.83 -0.90 15.53
CA ARG A 71 8.55 -2.06 14.68
C ARG A 71 9.07 -1.82 13.27
N VAL A 72 9.35 -2.89 12.54
CA VAL A 72 9.80 -2.83 11.14
C VAL A 72 8.67 -3.25 10.22
N ASP A 73 8.15 -2.32 9.41
CA ASP A 73 7.01 -2.56 8.52
C ASP A 73 7.49 -2.70 7.06
N ILE A 74 7.45 -3.93 6.54
CA ILE A 74 7.88 -4.29 5.18
C ILE A 74 6.67 -4.41 4.27
N VAL A 75 6.59 -3.55 3.26
CA VAL A 75 5.48 -3.53 2.29
C VAL A 75 5.90 -4.20 0.99
N TYR A 76 5.22 -5.30 0.64
CA TYR A 76 5.43 -6.00 -0.62
C TYR A 76 4.31 -5.70 -1.60
N ILE A 77 4.63 -4.99 -2.68
CA ILE A 77 3.71 -4.67 -3.78
C ILE A 77 3.95 -5.66 -4.91
N CYS A 78 2.90 -6.40 -5.27
CA CYS A 78 2.97 -7.40 -6.33
C CYS A 78 1.77 -7.32 -7.27
N SER A 79 1.94 -7.88 -8.46
CA SER A 79 0.91 -7.90 -9.50
C SER A 79 -0.27 -8.84 -9.18
N ASN A 80 -0.09 -9.83 -8.29
CA ASN A 80 -1.09 -10.88 -8.07
C ASN A 80 -1.26 -11.28 -6.60
N VAL A 81 -2.46 -11.05 -6.06
CA VAL A 81 -2.87 -11.40 -4.69
C VAL A 81 -2.74 -12.91 -4.42
N SER A 82 -3.01 -13.77 -5.40
CA SER A 82 -3.01 -15.23 -5.19
C SER A 82 -1.62 -15.79 -4.92
N ILE A 83 -0.57 -15.10 -5.38
CA ILE A 83 0.84 -15.51 -5.23
C ILE A 83 1.52 -14.65 -4.15
N ALA A 84 0.93 -13.52 -3.75
CA ALA A 84 1.44 -12.63 -2.72
C ALA A 84 1.88 -13.37 -1.45
N SER A 85 1.02 -14.20 -0.87
CA SER A 85 1.33 -14.97 0.34
C SER A 85 2.50 -15.93 0.12
N GLN A 86 2.60 -16.57 -1.06
CA GLN A 86 3.71 -17.47 -1.39
C GLN A 86 5.03 -16.73 -1.55
N ASN A 87 5.03 -15.58 -2.22
CA ASN A 87 6.21 -14.74 -2.38
C ASN A 87 6.68 -14.18 -1.04
N ILE A 88 5.75 -13.76 -0.18
CA ILE A 88 6.08 -13.30 1.16
C ILE A 88 6.64 -14.42 2.02
N HIS A 89 6.11 -15.64 1.94
CA HIS A 89 6.73 -16.79 2.62
C HIS A 89 8.18 -17.02 2.18
N ARG A 90 8.53 -16.75 0.92
CA ARG A 90 9.92 -16.83 0.44
C ARG A 90 10.78 -15.66 0.94
N LEU A 91 10.19 -14.49 1.14
CA LEU A 91 10.85 -13.28 1.62
C LEU A 91 10.98 -13.24 3.16
N ASN A 92 10.16 -13.97 3.90
CA ASN A 92 10.19 -13.98 5.36
C ASN A 92 11.52 -14.59 5.85
N VAL A 93 12.21 -13.83 6.71
CA VAL A 93 13.52 -14.19 7.27
C VAL A 93 13.48 -14.44 8.77
N SER A 94 12.46 -13.96 9.48
CA SER A 94 12.39 -14.01 10.95
C SER A 94 11.99 -15.37 11.48
N GLY A 95 11.48 -16.29 10.65
CA GLY A 95 11.04 -17.63 11.09
C GLY A 95 9.82 -17.62 12.03
N VAL A 96 9.36 -16.42 12.43
CA VAL A 96 8.15 -16.16 13.20
C VAL A 96 7.07 -15.69 12.23
N GLN A 97 5.88 -16.28 12.34
CA GLN A 97 4.70 -15.87 11.57
C GLN A 97 4.15 -14.54 12.10
N GLU A 98 4.83 -13.42 11.84
CA GLU A 98 4.28 -12.07 12.05
C GLU A 98 3.79 -11.52 10.71
N PHE A 99 2.91 -12.29 10.06
CA PHE A 99 2.37 -11.98 8.74
C PHE A 99 1.04 -11.25 8.88
N VAL A 100 0.96 -10.06 8.28
CA VAL A 100 -0.29 -9.33 8.13
C VAL A 100 -0.81 -9.62 6.72
N ARG A 101 -2.07 -10.03 6.65
CA ARG A 101 -2.70 -10.58 5.44
C ARG A 101 -2.62 -9.60 4.27
N PRO A 102 -2.75 -10.09 3.01
CA PRO A 102 -2.96 -9.20 1.88
C PRO A 102 -4.22 -8.37 2.16
N THR A 103 -4.03 -7.06 2.35
CA THR A 103 -5.12 -6.16 2.69
C THR A 103 -5.14 -4.99 1.73
N ARG A 104 -6.35 -4.49 1.43
CA ARG A 104 -6.49 -3.15 0.84
C ARG A 104 -6.07 -2.13 1.89
N LEU A 105 -5.46 -1.01 1.50
CA LEU A 105 -5.09 0.05 2.44
C LEU A 105 -6.30 0.51 3.27
N SER A 106 -7.46 0.66 2.64
CA SER A 106 -8.73 1.01 3.31
C SER A 106 -9.23 -0.02 4.34
N LEU A 107 -8.66 -1.23 4.38
CA LEU A 107 -9.01 -2.29 5.33
C LEU A 107 -7.94 -2.53 6.40
N LEU A 108 -6.75 -1.92 6.26
CA LEU A 108 -5.68 -1.95 7.25
C LEU A 108 -6.10 -1.55 8.68
N PRO A 109 -7.09 -0.66 8.91
CA PRO A 109 -7.55 -0.35 10.26
C PRO A 109 -8.03 -1.58 11.05
N MET A 110 -8.40 -2.68 10.37
CA MET A 110 -8.78 -3.94 10.99
C MET A 110 -7.58 -4.86 11.30
N GLU A 111 -6.36 -4.49 10.93
CA GLU A 111 -5.17 -5.31 11.21
C GLU A 111 -4.16 -4.55 12.08
N ILE A 112 -4.41 -3.26 12.33
CA ILE A 112 -3.41 -2.38 12.96
C ILE A 112 -3.08 -2.76 14.40
N ALA A 113 -4.03 -3.34 15.13
CA ALA A 113 -3.78 -3.83 16.48
C ALA A 113 -2.73 -4.96 16.48
N ASP A 114 -2.76 -5.83 15.47
CA ASP A 114 -1.79 -6.91 15.33
C ASP A 114 -0.47 -6.41 14.75
N ILE A 115 -0.49 -5.48 13.78
CA ILE A 115 0.70 -4.77 13.29
C ILE A 115 1.49 -4.17 14.46
N ARG A 116 0.82 -3.46 15.36
CA ARG A 116 1.46 -2.79 16.51
C ARG A 116 1.99 -3.74 17.58
N ARG A 117 1.51 -4.98 17.63
CA ARG A 117 1.99 -6.00 18.59
C ARG A 117 3.24 -6.71 18.10
N ASN A 118 3.43 -6.77 16.79
CA ASN A 118 4.55 -7.43 16.14
C ASN A 118 5.78 -6.51 16.10
N HIS A 119 6.96 -7.12 16.06
CA HIS A 119 8.21 -6.38 15.89
C HIS A 119 8.61 -6.26 14.42
N VAL A 120 8.19 -7.21 13.58
CA VAL A 120 8.42 -7.19 12.14
C VAL A 120 7.13 -7.56 11.43
N ASN A 121 6.60 -6.67 10.60
CA ASN A 121 5.41 -6.94 9.81
C ASN A 121 5.74 -7.07 8.33
N TYR A 122 5.05 -8.02 7.69
CA TYR A 122 5.00 -8.10 6.24
C TYR A 122 3.59 -7.78 5.78
N VAL A 123 3.42 -6.71 5.02
CA VAL A 123 2.14 -6.26 4.47
C VAL A 123 2.16 -6.39 2.97
N SER A 124 1.23 -7.18 2.40
CA SER A 124 1.09 -7.26 0.95
C SER A 124 0.01 -6.32 0.42
N LEU A 125 0.36 -5.56 -0.61
CA LEU A 125 -0.56 -4.71 -1.35
C LEU A 125 -0.56 -5.10 -2.83
N THR A 126 -1.72 -4.95 -3.47
CA THR A 126 -1.82 -5.11 -4.93
C THR A 126 -2.31 -3.82 -5.60
N PRO A 127 -1.67 -3.38 -6.70
CA PRO A 127 -1.98 -2.12 -7.40
C PRO A 127 -3.46 -1.84 -7.62
N GLY A 128 -4.13 -2.70 -8.39
CA GLY A 128 -5.52 -2.50 -8.81
C GLY A 128 -6.58 -2.66 -7.70
N THR A 129 -6.16 -2.85 -6.45
CA THR A 129 -7.08 -2.94 -5.31
C THR A 129 -6.77 -1.95 -4.20
N SER A 130 -5.50 -1.65 -3.97
CA SER A 130 -5.02 -0.84 -2.86
C SER A 130 -4.73 0.61 -3.26
N PHE A 131 -4.32 0.86 -4.51
CA PHE A 131 -3.94 2.19 -4.98
C PHE A 131 -4.88 2.72 -6.06
N ASP A 132 -5.33 1.85 -6.96
CA ASP A 132 -6.26 2.19 -8.04
C ASP A 132 -7.50 1.28 -7.99
N PRO A 133 -8.51 1.62 -7.16
CA PRO A 133 -9.76 0.88 -7.18
C PRO A 133 -10.55 1.29 -8.42
N LYS A 134 -10.46 0.47 -9.49
CA LYS A 134 -11.31 0.57 -10.71
C LYS A 134 -12.82 0.73 -10.46
N SER A 135 -13.27 0.44 -9.24
CA SER A 135 -14.65 0.61 -8.78
C SER A 135 -14.72 1.74 -7.74
N ARG A 136 -15.52 2.76 -8.06
CA ARG A 136 -15.84 3.90 -7.17
C ARG A 136 -16.57 3.44 -5.90
N ASP A 137 -17.45 2.44 -6.00
CA ASP A 137 -18.20 1.90 -4.87
C ASP A 137 -17.39 0.96 -3.96
N GLY A 138 -16.36 0.30 -4.48
CA GLY A 138 -15.44 -0.53 -3.70
C GLY A 138 -16.01 -1.83 -3.19
N HIS A 139 -15.24 -2.48 -2.31
CA HIS A 139 -15.66 -3.71 -1.65
C HIS A 139 -16.66 -3.41 -0.53
N VAL A 140 -17.66 -4.29 -0.35
CA VAL A 140 -18.69 -4.12 0.69
C VAL A 140 -18.09 -3.98 2.09
N GLN A 141 -17.01 -4.69 2.37
CA GLN A 141 -16.31 -4.65 3.65
C GLN A 141 -15.69 -3.27 3.94
N GLU A 142 -15.19 -2.56 2.92
CA GLU A 142 -14.66 -1.19 3.09
C GLU A 142 -15.78 -0.25 3.51
N ARG A 143 -16.94 -0.34 2.86
CA ARG A 143 -18.12 0.47 3.18
C ARG A 143 -18.70 0.11 4.55
N ALA A 144 -18.69 -1.17 4.93
CA ALA A 144 -19.12 -1.62 6.25
C ALA A 144 -18.21 -1.08 7.34
N LEU A 145 -16.89 -1.07 7.12
CA LEU A 145 -15.91 -0.48 8.02
C LEU A 145 -16.10 1.04 8.15
N ILE A 146 -16.25 1.76 7.04
CA ILE A 146 -16.55 3.21 7.06
C ILE A 146 -17.83 3.47 7.86
N HIS A 147 -18.89 2.69 7.61
CA HIS A 147 -20.14 2.81 8.35
C HIS A 147 -19.89 2.57 9.86
N HIS A 148 -19.15 1.53 10.22
CA HIS A 148 -18.83 1.22 11.61
C HIS A 148 -18.07 2.36 12.32
N LEU A 149 -17.08 2.95 11.65
CA LEU A 149 -16.29 4.06 12.18
C LEU A 149 -17.17 5.31 12.40
N LEU A 150 -18.07 5.60 11.46
CA LEU A 150 -18.87 6.83 11.45
C LEU A 150 -20.20 6.75 12.22
N LYS A 151 -20.81 5.56 12.31
CA LYS A 151 -22.13 5.33 12.94
C LYS A 151 -22.12 5.86 14.39
N LYS A 152 -23.11 6.69 14.71
CA LYS A 152 -23.28 7.38 16.02
C LYS A 152 -22.18 8.40 16.39
N ARG A 153 -21.17 8.62 15.54
CA ARG A 153 -20.10 9.61 15.78
C ARG A 153 -20.22 10.84 14.89
N LEU A 154 -20.77 10.69 13.69
CA LEU A 154 -21.21 11.81 12.85
C LEU A 154 -22.64 12.23 13.22
N ARG A 155 -22.88 13.55 13.34
CA ARG A 155 -24.21 14.13 13.59
C ARG A 155 -25.08 14.15 12.32
N VAL A 156 -25.22 13.00 11.67
CA VAL A 156 -25.99 12.81 10.43
C VAL A 156 -27.11 11.79 10.62
N SER A 157 -28.07 11.77 9.69
CA SER A 157 -29.15 10.78 9.67
C SER A 157 -28.59 9.34 9.63
N PRO A 158 -28.86 8.47 10.62
CA PRO A 158 -28.37 7.08 10.60
C PRO A 158 -28.88 6.29 9.40
N ALA A 159 -30.13 6.50 9.01
CA ALA A 159 -30.70 5.87 7.81
C ALA A 159 -30.08 6.41 6.52
N GLY A 160 -29.73 7.71 6.50
CA GLY A 160 -29.02 8.33 5.38
C GLY A 160 -27.62 7.77 5.21
N LEU A 161 -26.85 7.66 6.31
CA LEU A 161 -25.51 7.08 6.30
C LEU A 161 -25.53 5.60 5.86
N ARG A 162 -26.49 4.82 6.36
CA ARG A 162 -26.70 3.44 5.91
C ARG A 162 -26.93 3.39 4.40
N ARG A 163 -27.80 4.26 3.85
CA ARG A 163 -28.09 4.30 2.41
C ARG A 163 -26.92 4.80 1.59
N LEU A 164 -26.16 5.80 2.05
CA LEU A 164 -24.95 6.28 1.39
C LEU A 164 -24.00 5.11 1.08
N LEU A 165 -23.68 4.31 2.09
CA LEU A 165 -22.67 3.26 2.04
C LEU A 165 -23.17 1.89 1.56
N GLN A 166 -24.47 1.72 1.31
CA GLN A 166 -25.01 0.43 0.85
C GLN A 166 -24.49 0.04 -0.55
N CYS A 167 -24.47 0.99 -1.48
CA CYS A 167 -24.29 0.77 -2.93
C CYS A 167 -25.06 -0.48 -3.40
N ARG A 168 -24.57 -1.25 -4.36
CA ARG A 168 -25.28 -2.36 -5.03
C ARG A 168 -25.64 -3.57 -4.13
N VAL A 169 -25.48 -3.46 -2.81
CA VAL A 169 -25.74 -4.55 -1.85
C VAL A 169 -27.23 -4.56 -1.49
N SER A 170 -27.84 -5.74 -1.50
CA SER A 170 -29.25 -5.92 -1.09
C SER A 170 -29.49 -5.47 0.36
N ASP A 171 -30.72 -5.10 0.67
CA ASP A 171 -31.09 -4.60 2.00
C ASP A 171 -30.76 -5.58 3.13
N ASP A 172 -31.06 -6.87 2.92
CA ASP A 172 -30.82 -7.94 3.90
C ASP A 172 -29.32 -8.15 4.16
N ASN A 173 -28.53 -8.24 3.09
CA ASN A 173 -27.08 -8.41 3.21
C ASN A 173 -26.45 -7.17 3.86
N TRP A 174 -26.90 -5.97 3.49
CA TRP A 174 -26.40 -4.74 4.09
C TRP A 174 -26.82 -4.58 5.57
N GLN A 175 -27.98 -5.12 5.95
CA GLN A 175 -28.39 -5.18 7.34
C GLN A 175 -27.42 -6.02 8.17
N TRP A 176 -27.04 -7.19 7.67
CA TRP A 176 -26.02 -8.05 8.30
C TRP A 176 -24.69 -7.30 8.51
N TRP A 177 -24.17 -6.65 7.47
CA TRP A 177 -22.91 -5.87 7.56
C TRP A 177 -22.97 -4.70 8.57
N THR A 178 -24.14 -4.14 8.85
CA THR A 178 -24.29 -2.95 9.69
C THR A 178 -24.74 -3.23 11.14
N HIS A 179 -25.14 -4.48 11.43
CA HIS A 179 -25.68 -4.91 12.73
C HIS A 179 -24.93 -6.11 13.31
N GLU A 180 -24.67 -7.14 12.50
CA GLU A 180 -24.07 -8.41 12.94
C GLU A 180 -22.55 -8.40 12.79
N TRP A 181 -22.06 -7.90 11.66
CA TRP A 181 -20.62 -7.81 11.42
C TRP A 181 -19.97 -6.77 12.33
N LYS A 182 -18.90 -7.18 13.03
CA LYS A 182 -18.09 -6.31 13.89
C LYS A 182 -16.60 -6.57 13.60
N PRO A 183 -15.82 -5.54 13.29
CA PRO A 183 -14.37 -5.70 13.21
C PRO A 183 -13.80 -5.88 14.63
N GLU A 184 -13.04 -6.95 14.85
CA GLU A 184 -12.55 -7.34 16.19
C GLU A 184 -11.47 -6.39 16.76
N SER A 185 -10.77 -5.68 15.88
CA SER A 185 -9.49 -5.00 16.12
C SER A 185 -9.54 -3.48 15.94
N VAL A 186 -10.70 -2.92 15.56
CA VAL A 186 -10.86 -1.48 15.35
C VAL A 186 -11.08 -0.81 16.71
N ASP A 187 -10.03 -0.21 17.24
CA ASP A 187 -10.08 0.52 18.50
C ASP A 187 -10.80 1.87 18.38
N LYS A 188 -11.09 2.48 19.54
CA LYS A 188 -11.76 3.78 19.62
C LYS A 188 -10.91 4.91 19.02
N ASN A 189 -9.59 4.85 19.13
CA ASN A 189 -8.69 5.89 18.64
C ASN A 189 -8.71 5.99 17.12
N ILE A 190 -8.78 4.86 16.42
CA ILE A 190 -8.94 4.79 14.96
C ILE A 190 -10.27 5.43 14.55
N ALA A 191 -11.36 5.07 15.24
CA ALA A 191 -12.67 5.64 14.96
C ALA A 191 -12.72 7.16 15.20
N ASP A 192 -12.16 7.63 16.31
CA ASP A 192 -12.12 9.04 16.66
C ASP A 192 -11.19 9.82 15.70
N GLY A 193 -10.06 9.23 15.31
CA GLY A 193 -9.15 9.77 14.30
C GLY A 193 -9.83 9.93 12.93
N PHE A 194 -10.53 8.89 12.46
CA PHE A 194 -11.24 8.97 11.18
C PHE A 194 -12.37 10.00 11.21
N VAL A 195 -13.13 10.06 12.30
CA VAL A 195 -14.17 11.09 12.48
C VAL A 195 -13.57 12.48 12.47
N LYS A 196 -12.42 12.70 13.13
CA LYS A 196 -11.71 13.98 13.12
C LYS A 196 -11.28 14.38 11.71
N ILE A 197 -10.76 13.45 10.90
CA ILE A 197 -10.40 13.71 9.50
C ILE A 197 -11.62 14.21 8.73
N ILE A 198 -12.76 13.51 8.82
CA ILE A 198 -13.98 13.91 8.12
C ILE A 198 -14.52 15.26 8.61
N LEU A 199 -14.52 15.51 9.92
CA LEU A 199 -15.01 16.77 10.50
C LEU A 199 -14.10 17.96 10.22
N SER A 200 -12.79 17.74 10.00
CA SER A 200 -11.85 18.80 9.65
C SER A 200 -12.03 19.32 8.22
N ASP A 201 -12.63 18.52 7.34
CA ASP A 201 -13.00 18.90 5.98
C ASP A 201 -14.47 19.35 5.96
N ASN A 202 -14.69 20.65 6.21
CA ASN A 202 -16.05 21.22 6.28
C ASN A 202 -16.88 20.96 5.01
N THR A 203 -16.24 20.98 3.84
CA THR A 203 -16.90 20.77 2.54
C THR A 203 -17.38 19.33 2.42
N LEU A 204 -16.50 18.35 2.68
CA LEU A 204 -16.86 16.94 2.67
C LEU A 204 -17.94 16.62 3.71
N HIS A 205 -17.77 17.11 4.94
CA HIS A 205 -18.74 16.90 6.01
C HIS A 205 -20.14 17.46 5.67
N GLN A 206 -20.20 18.65 5.06
CA GLN A 206 -21.47 19.25 4.64
C GLN A 206 -22.14 18.41 3.54
N ARG A 207 -21.40 17.99 2.50
CA ARG A 207 -21.92 17.12 1.43
C ARG A 207 -22.47 15.80 1.97
N ILE A 208 -21.76 15.15 2.91
CA ILE A 208 -22.24 13.94 3.59
C ILE A 208 -23.54 14.21 4.35
N THR A 209 -23.61 15.33 5.08
CA THR A 209 -24.78 15.73 5.87
C THR A 209 -25.99 15.94 4.97
N ASP A 210 -25.83 16.70 3.89
CA ASP A 210 -26.89 17.01 2.93
C ASP A 210 -27.38 15.74 2.22
N PHE A 211 -26.46 14.89 1.75
CA PHE A 211 -26.82 13.60 1.18
C PHE A 211 -27.61 12.75 2.18
N CYS A 212 -27.16 12.65 3.44
CA CYS A 212 -27.81 11.87 4.48
C CYS A 212 -29.21 12.42 4.84
N ALA A 213 -29.42 13.73 4.77
CA ALA A 213 -30.71 14.37 4.98
C ALA A 213 -31.68 14.07 3.82
N ARG A 214 -31.23 14.23 2.56
CA ARG A 214 -32.02 13.93 1.35
C ARG A 214 -32.41 12.46 1.26
N SER A 215 -31.48 11.56 1.59
CA SER A 215 -31.68 10.10 1.56
C SER A 215 -32.39 9.54 2.80
N LYS A 216 -32.80 10.37 3.78
CA LYS A 216 -33.51 9.89 4.97
C LYS A 216 -34.85 9.21 4.64
N ARG A 217 -35.56 9.69 3.61
CA ARG A 217 -36.92 9.23 3.24
C ARG A 217 -36.95 8.24 2.08
N ARG A 218 -35.93 8.19 1.23
CA ARG A 218 -35.84 7.30 0.05
C ARG A 218 -34.41 6.96 -0.29
N VAL A 219 -34.19 5.87 -1.03
CA VAL A 219 -32.87 5.52 -1.54
C VAL A 219 -32.60 6.29 -2.83
N LEU A 220 -31.41 6.89 -2.92
CA LEU A 220 -30.94 7.65 -4.09
C LEU A 220 -29.95 6.78 -4.85
N TRP A 221 -30.48 5.81 -5.62
CA TRP A 221 -29.67 4.79 -6.29
C TRP A 221 -28.74 5.38 -7.35
N ASP A 222 -29.27 6.29 -8.17
CA ASP A 222 -28.59 6.86 -9.34
C ASP A 222 -28.01 8.26 -9.09
N ASP A 223 -27.93 8.70 -7.83
CA ASP A 223 -27.34 9.99 -7.49
C ASP A 223 -25.80 9.91 -7.62
N PRO A 224 -25.18 10.63 -8.57
CA PRO A 224 -23.74 10.56 -8.81
C PRO A 224 -22.93 10.99 -7.58
N GLU A 225 -23.47 11.91 -6.77
CA GLU A 225 -22.82 12.37 -5.53
C GLU A 225 -22.60 11.22 -4.54
N ARG A 226 -23.46 10.19 -4.57
CA ARG A 226 -23.29 9.01 -3.72
C ARG A 226 -21.97 8.30 -3.99
N LEU A 227 -21.65 8.05 -5.26
CA LEU A 227 -20.43 7.34 -5.65
C LEU A 227 -19.18 8.19 -5.39
N GLU A 228 -19.27 9.50 -5.59
CA GLU A 228 -18.20 10.43 -5.26
C GLU A 228 -17.91 10.43 -3.76
N LEU A 229 -18.94 10.58 -2.92
CA LEU A 229 -18.81 10.55 -1.46
C LEU A 229 -18.27 9.20 -0.96
N VAL A 230 -18.72 8.07 -1.53
CA VAL A 230 -18.19 6.74 -1.17
C VAL A 230 -16.72 6.62 -1.56
N SER A 231 -16.36 7.04 -2.77
CA SER A 231 -14.98 7.03 -3.25
C SER A 231 -14.08 7.90 -2.36
N GLU A 232 -14.54 9.09 -2.02
CA GLU A 232 -13.81 10.05 -1.18
C GLU A 232 -13.65 9.53 0.26
N LEU A 233 -14.70 8.98 0.87
CA LEU A 233 -14.61 8.35 2.20
C LEU A 233 -13.63 7.17 2.23
N ARG A 234 -13.63 6.34 1.18
CA ARG A 234 -12.67 5.23 1.04
C ARG A 234 -11.25 5.74 0.88
N PHE A 235 -11.06 6.80 0.10
CA PHE A 235 -9.77 7.43 -0.09
C PHE A 235 -9.23 8.02 1.23
N ARG A 236 -10.05 8.77 1.98
CA ARG A 236 -9.69 9.28 3.33
C ARG A 236 -9.31 8.15 4.29
N LEU A 237 -10.02 7.02 4.23
CA LEU A 237 -9.71 5.87 5.07
C LEU A 237 -8.37 5.22 4.69
N ALA A 238 -8.08 5.11 3.39
CA ALA A 238 -6.79 4.63 2.90
C ALA A 238 -5.64 5.59 3.26
N GLU A 239 -5.84 6.91 3.14
CA GLU A 239 -4.87 7.93 3.58
C GLU A 239 -4.53 7.76 5.06
N MET A 240 -5.55 7.69 5.93
CA MET A 240 -5.35 7.45 7.36
C MET A 240 -4.60 6.15 7.64
N SER A 241 -4.85 5.13 6.82
CA SER A 241 -4.21 3.82 6.95
C SER A 241 -2.74 3.83 6.59
N LEU A 242 -2.34 4.63 5.59
CA LEU A 242 -0.92 4.82 5.27
C LEU A 242 -0.16 5.45 6.44
N GLU A 243 -0.75 6.45 7.10
CA GLU A 243 -0.15 7.09 8.28
C GLU A 243 0.02 6.11 9.45
N MET A 244 -0.89 5.14 9.59
CA MET A 244 -0.78 4.10 10.60
C MET A 244 0.21 2.99 10.23
N LEU A 245 0.48 2.79 8.93
CA LEU A 245 1.33 1.71 8.45
C LEU A 245 2.82 1.95 8.71
N GLU A 246 3.28 3.21 8.72
CA GLU A 246 4.67 3.60 9.02
C GLU A 246 5.74 2.74 8.30
N PRO A 247 5.71 2.63 6.96
CA PRO A 247 6.56 1.68 6.23
C PRO A 247 8.05 2.03 6.30
N ASP A 248 8.90 1.02 6.51
CA ASP A 248 10.37 1.16 6.51
C ASP A 248 11.00 0.72 5.18
N LEU A 249 10.46 -0.34 4.59
CA LEU A 249 10.97 -0.93 3.35
C LEU A 249 9.83 -1.37 2.45
N ILE A 250 9.78 -0.83 1.24
CA ILE A 250 8.83 -1.19 0.20
C ILE A 250 9.57 -1.99 -0.87
N ILE A 251 8.98 -3.09 -1.31
CA ILE A 251 9.49 -3.93 -2.39
C ILE A 251 8.45 -3.97 -3.50
N LEU A 252 8.80 -3.46 -4.68
CA LEU A 252 7.98 -3.53 -5.88
C LEU A 252 8.54 -4.64 -6.76
N ASP A 253 7.79 -5.72 -6.87
CA ASP A 253 8.14 -6.84 -7.74
C ASP A 253 7.31 -6.78 -9.02
N GLU A 254 7.95 -7.03 -10.15
CA GLU A 254 7.36 -6.89 -11.48
C GLU A 254 6.74 -5.50 -11.73
N PHE A 255 7.40 -4.43 -11.27
CA PHE A 255 6.85 -3.06 -11.34
C PHE A 255 6.47 -2.61 -12.75
N GLN A 256 7.10 -3.19 -13.78
CA GLN A 256 6.75 -2.94 -15.17
C GLN A 256 5.28 -3.25 -15.52
N ARG A 257 4.57 -4.04 -14.69
CA ARG A 257 3.12 -4.30 -14.84
C ARG A 257 2.24 -3.17 -14.30
N PHE A 258 2.81 -2.21 -13.57
CA PHE A 258 2.07 -1.14 -12.91
C PHE A 258 2.87 0.18 -12.92
N LYS A 259 3.43 0.52 -14.08
CA LYS A 259 4.21 1.75 -14.31
C LYS A 259 3.45 3.02 -13.94
N ASN A 260 2.13 3.02 -14.11
CA ASN A 260 1.24 4.11 -13.72
C ASN A 260 1.35 4.49 -12.24
N LEU A 261 1.81 3.60 -11.35
CA LEU A 261 2.05 3.92 -9.94
C LEU A 261 3.31 4.77 -9.72
N LEU A 262 4.26 4.72 -10.64
CA LEU A 262 5.53 5.46 -10.56
C LEU A 262 5.41 6.88 -11.11
N ASP A 263 4.35 7.17 -11.87
CA ASP A 263 4.10 8.47 -12.49
C ASP A 263 3.55 9.48 -11.46
N TYR A 264 4.29 10.58 -11.25
CA TYR A 264 3.89 11.68 -10.37
C TYR A 264 2.76 12.54 -10.91
N SER A 265 2.53 12.52 -12.22
CA SER A 265 1.43 13.24 -12.83
C SER A 265 0.10 12.49 -12.73
N ASN A 266 0.14 11.19 -12.43
CA ASN A 266 -1.05 10.34 -12.39
C ASN A 266 -1.89 10.62 -11.12
N PRO A 267 -3.11 11.17 -11.24
CA PRO A 267 -3.97 11.45 -10.09
C PRO A 267 -4.39 10.18 -9.35
N GLU A 268 -4.48 9.05 -10.06
CA GLU A 268 -4.88 7.74 -9.52
C GLU A 268 -3.75 7.11 -8.69
N ALA A 269 -2.50 7.53 -8.90
CA ALA A 269 -1.34 7.05 -8.15
C ALA A 269 -1.14 7.75 -6.80
N ARG A 270 -1.98 8.71 -6.41
CA ARG A 270 -1.80 9.54 -5.20
C ARG A 270 -1.51 8.77 -3.92
N LEU A 271 -2.16 7.62 -3.70
CA LEU A 271 -1.88 6.79 -2.51
C LEU A 271 -0.52 6.10 -2.60
N ALA A 272 -0.13 5.62 -3.79
CA ALA A 272 1.17 5.01 -4.02
C ALA A 272 2.30 6.04 -3.88
N GLN A 273 2.11 7.23 -4.43
CA GLN A 273 2.99 8.39 -4.29
C GLN A 273 3.30 8.69 -2.82
N ARG A 274 2.26 8.79 -1.98
CA ARG A 274 2.43 9.01 -0.55
C ARG A 274 3.14 7.88 0.16
N LEU A 275 2.86 6.63 -0.24
CA LEU A 275 3.57 5.48 0.30
C LEU A 275 5.08 5.54 -0.03
N PHE A 276 5.44 5.83 -1.29
CA PHE A 276 6.85 5.90 -1.72
C PHE A 276 7.61 7.11 -1.17
N GLN A 277 6.90 8.17 -0.81
CA GLN A 277 7.44 9.40 -0.22
C GLN A 277 7.35 9.39 1.31
N TYR A 278 6.97 8.27 1.93
CA TYR A 278 6.89 8.20 3.38
C TYR A 278 8.26 8.50 4.01
N PRO A 279 8.35 9.38 5.03
CA PRO A 279 9.64 9.84 5.53
C PRO A 279 10.57 8.70 5.94
N GLY A 280 11.76 8.65 5.31
CA GLY A 280 12.79 7.66 5.62
C GLY A 280 12.60 6.28 4.97
N VAL A 281 11.49 6.04 4.28
CA VAL A 281 11.20 4.75 3.64
C VAL A 281 12.21 4.41 2.55
N LYS A 282 12.60 3.15 2.46
CA LYS A 282 13.42 2.62 1.36
C LYS A 282 12.56 1.85 0.38
N THR A 283 12.78 2.05 -0.91
CA THR A 283 12.00 1.42 -1.99
C THR A 283 12.93 0.63 -2.91
N LEU A 284 12.73 -0.68 -2.94
CA LEU A 284 13.46 -1.63 -3.79
C LEU A 284 12.57 -2.04 -4.97
N LEU A 285 13.02 -1.74 -6.19
CA LEU A 285 12.39 -2.18 -7.43
C LEU A 285 13.10 -3.44 -7.92
N LEU A 286 12.31 -4.46 -8.24
CA LEU A 286 12.81 -5.72 -8.80
C LEU A 286 12.20 -5.90 -10.18
N SER A 287 13.05 -6.00 -11.20
CA SER A 287 12.61 -6.36 -12.55
C SER A 287 13.70 -7.09 -13.29
N ALA A 288 13.32 -7.91 -14.28
CA ALA A 288 14.29 -8.41 -15.26
C ALA A 288 14.39 -7.49 -16.48
N THR A 289 13.31 -6.77 -16.77
CA THR A 289 13.13 -5.94 -17.95
C THR A 289 12.39 -4.68 -17.49
N PRO A 290 13.10 -3.72 -16.86
CA PRO A 290 12.49 -2.53 -16.27
C PRO A 290 11.76 -1.67 -17.32
N TYR A 291 12.19 -1.74 -18.58
CA TYR A 291 11.59 -1.11 -19.75
C TYR A 291 11.67 -2.06 -20.97
N LYS A 292 10.79 -1.87 -21.96
CA LYS A 292 10.88 -2.56 -23.25
C LYS A 292 11.88 -1.80 -24.14
N MET A 293 12.88 -2.48 -24.72
CA MET A 293 13.89 -1.85 -25.59
C MET A 293 13.53 -1.89 -27.09
N LEU A 294 12.60 -2.75 -27.51
CA LEU A 294 12.30 -3.00 -28.93
C LEU A 294 10.79 -3.04 -29.14
N SER A 295 10.29 -2.15 -30.00
CA SER A 295 8.97 -2.23 -30.62
C SER A 295 9.15 -2.79 -32.04
N PHE A 296 8.39 -3.83 -32.38
CA PHE A 296 8.21 -4.22 -33.78
C PHE A 296 7.14 -3.30 -34.39
N ASP A 297 7.21 -2.99 -35.69
CA ASP A 297 6.37 -2.00 -36.41
C ASP A 297 4.84 -2.13 -36.21
N ASN A 298 4.36 -3.22 -35.61
CA ASN A 298 2.95 -3.48 -35.31
C ASN A 298 2.52 -3.11 -33.87
N GLU A 299 3.44 -2.69 -32.98
CA GLU A 299 3.14 -2.19 -31.62
C GLU A 299 3.24 -0.65 -31.60
N GLN A 300 2.33 0.05 -32.29
CA GLN A 300 2.33 1.52 -32.40
C GLN A 300 1.79 2.28 -31.15
N GLU A 301 1.35 1.60 -30.09
CA GLU A 301 0.63 2.25 -28.98
C GLU A 301 1.42 2.47 -27.68
N ASP A 302 2.60 1.87 -27.49
CA ASP A 302 3.40 2.06 -26.26
C ASP A 302 4.72 2.80 -26.58
N ASP A 303 4.76 4.11 -26.38
CA ASP A 303 6.02 4.86 -26.44
C ASP A 303 6.90 4.48 -25.23
N HIS A 304 7.96 3.71 -25.47
CA HIS A 304 8.80 3.10 -24.43
C HIS A 304 9.81 4.06 -23.79
N TYR A 305 10.13 5.17 -24.47
CA TYR A 305 11.10 6.14 -23.98
C TYR A 305 10.55 6.97 -22.81
N PRO A 306 9.30 7.49 -22.85
CA PRO A 306 8.63 8.07 -21.69
C PRO A 306 8.63 7.17 -20.46
N ASP A 307 8.40 5.86 -20.63
CA ASP A 307 8.40 4.90 -19.51
C ASP A 307 9.79 4.75 -18.86
N PHE A 308 10.83 4.77 -19.67
CA PHE A 308 12.21 4.77 -19.19
C PHE A 308 12.50 6.05 -18.40
N LEU A 309 12.18 7.22 -18.96
CA LEU A 309 12.36 8.51 -18.27
C LEU A 309 11.56 8.58 -16.98
N ASN A 310 10.32 8.09 -16.96
CA ASN A 310 9.49 8.03 -15.76
C ASN A 310 10.11 7.13 -14.68
N THR A 311 10.70 6.00 -15.08
CA THR A 311 11.44 5.14 -14.14
C THR A 311 12.67 5.86 -13.57
N LEU A 312 13.42 6.59 -14.40
CA LEU A 312 14.57 7.38 -13.92
C LEU A 312 14.14 8.50 -12.97
N ARG A 313 13.09 9.26 -13.31
CA ARG A 313 12.51 10.30 -12.44
C ARG A 313 12.07 9.72 -11.10
N PHE A 314 11.47 8.53 -11.14
CA PHE A 314 11.10 7.81 -9.94
C PHE A 314 12.33 7.43 -9.11
N LEU A 315 13.42 6.93 -9.73
CA LEU A 315 14.62 6.49 -9.00
C LEU A 315 15.46 7.64 -8.45
N PHE A 316 15.61 8.74 -9.20
CA PHE A 316 16.40 9.91 -8.81
C PHE A 316 15.65 10.91 -7.95
N GLU A 317 14.32 10.82 -7.88
CA GLU A 317 13.48 11.77 -7.16
C GLU A 317 13.67 13.23 -7.66
N SER A 318 14.07 13.38 -8.93
CA SER A 318 14.44 14.66 -9.53
C SER A 318 14.22 14.66 -11.04
N ASP A 319 13.47 15.64 -11.54
CA ASP A 319 13.30 15.88 -12.97
C ASP A 319 14.60 16.45 -13.58
N ALA A 320 15.27 17.36 -12.88
CA ALA A 320 16.50 17.99 -13.35
C ALA A 320 17.62 16.95 -13.59
N ALA A 321 17.73 15.94 -12.71
CA ALA A 321 18.73 14.88 -12.87
C ALA A 321 18.47 14.00 -14.12
N VAL A 322 17.24 13.96 -14.60
CA VAL A 322 16.85 13.20 -15.80
C VAL A 322 16.97 14.02 -17.07
N GLU A 323 16.71 15.33 -17.00
CA GLU A 323 16.89 16.27 -18.12
C GLU A 323 18.37 16.44 -18.52
N GLU A 324 19.30 16.15 -17.62
CA GLU A 324 20.75 16.17 -17.87
C GLU A 324 21.29 14.92 -18.60
N ILE A 325 20.48 13.86 -18.77
CA ILE A 325 20.85 12.56 -19.36
C ILE A 325 20.55 12.54 -20.87
#